data_AF-A0A2S7ZFY7-F1
#
_entry.id   AF-A0A2S7ZFY7-F1
#
_cell.length_a   1.000
_cell.length_b   1.000
_cell.length_c   1.000
_cell.angle_alpha   90.00
_cell.angle_beta   90.00
_cell.angle_gamma   90.00
#
_symmetry.space_group_name_H-M   'P 1'
#
loop_
_entity.id
_entity.type
_entity.pdbx_description
1 polymer ?
#
loop_
_entity_poly.entity_id
_entity_poly.type
_entity_poly.pdbx_seq_one_letter_code
_entity_poly.pdbx_strand_id
1 'polypeptide(L)'
;MLSFDEIQLRVSQWLSKKRFKHTLGVVESATHLAKLYGVDVEKARLAALLHDCAKELPLQDMQNLVKSESYDADQELLSNGNLLHGLAGMIRAKKEFSISDDEVLEAIRVHTTGKVHMSTLDKVIFLADYIEPNRDFPGVDELRNVSELDLEKAVLLGFDNTIIHLIEQNLSIYPLTILGRNDVLQSCK
;
A
#
# COMPACT_ATOMS: atom_id res chain seq x y z
N MET A 1 22.72 7.09 1.77
CA MET A 1 21.44 6.41 1.51
C MET A 1 21.75 5.22 0.62
N LEU A 2 21.16 4.05 0.87
CA LEU A 2 21.36 2.89 0.00
C LEU A 2 20.77 3.18 -1.39
N SER A 3 21.37 2.61 -2.43
CA SER A 3 20.82 2.63 -3.78
C SER A 3 19.54 1.78 -3.88
N PHE A 4 18.73 2.03 -4.91
CA PHE A 4 17.53 1.25 -5.19
C PHE A 4 17.83 -0.26 -5.27
N ASP A 5 18.91 -0.64 -5.94
CA ASP A 5 19.30 -2.05 -6.11
C ASP A 5 19.72 -2.71 -4.79
N GLU A 6 20.39 -1.97 -3.91
CA GLU A 6 20.75 -2.45 -2.57
C GLU A 6 19.52 -2.65 -1.68
N ILE A 7 18.56 -1.73 -1.74
CA ILE A 7 17.28 -1.86 -1.02
C ILE A 7 16.51 -3.06 -1.56
N GLN A 8 16.41 -3.18 -2.89
CA GLN A 8 15.71 -4.28 -3.56
C GLN A 8 16.30 -5.64 -3.18
N LEU A 9 17.63 -5.75 -3.15
CA LEU A 9 18.32 -6.97 -2.71
C LEU A 9 17.96 -7.33 -1.27
N ARG A 10 17.97 -6.36 -0.34
CA ARG A 10 17.59 -6.61 1.06
C ARG A 10 16.13 -7.03 1.21
N VAL A 11 15.21 -6.34 0.53
CA VAL A 11 13.78 -6.68 0.55
C VAL A 11 13.55 -8.10 0.01
N SER A 12 14.28 -8.51 -1.04
CA SER A 12 14.18 -9.86 -1.61
C SER A 12 14.57 -10.98 -0.63
N GLN A 13 15.37 -10.67 0.39
CA GLN A 13 15.79 -11.63 1.42
C GLN A 13 14.74 -11.76 2.54
N TRP A 14 13.83 -10.80 2.67
CA TRP A 14 12.80 -10.79 3.71
C TRP A 14 11.47 -11.38 3.27
N LEU A 15 11.24 -11.45 1.96
CA LEU A 15 9.97 -11.84 1.36
C LEU A 15 10.12 -13.18 0.64
N SER A 16 9.06 -13.99 0.69
CA SER A 16 8.95 -15.17 -0.16
C SER A 16 9.07 -14.81 -1.64
N LYS A 17 9.50 -15.75 -2.49
CA LYS A 17 9.61 -15.53 -3.94
C LYS A 17 8.30 -15.01 -4.56
N LYS A 18 7.16 -15.51 -4.08
CA LYS A 18 5.83 -15.08 -4.54
C LYS A 18 5.57 -13.61 -4.18
N ARG A 19 5.83 -13.23 -2.93
CA ARG A 19 5.61 -11.86 -2.43
C ARG A 19 6.59 -10.87 -3.03
N PHE A 20 7.84 -11.28 -3.28
CA PHE A 20 8.81 -10.44 -3.96
C PHE A 20 8.44 -10.23 -5.44
N LYS A 21 7.93 -11.26 -6.13
CA LYS A 21 7.39 -11.11 -7.50
C LYS A 21 6.24 -10.12 -7.54
N HIS A 22 5.30 -10.23 -6.58
CA HIS A 22 4.23 -9.25 -6.37
C HIS A 22 4.81 -7.84 -6.21
N THR A 23 5.78 -7.66 -5.30
CA THR A 23 6.41 -6.36 -5.04
C THR A 23 7.01 -5.74 -6.31
N LEU A 24 7.69 -6.53 -7.16
CA LEU A 24 8.21 -6.04 -8.44
C LEU A 24 7.10 -5.65 -9.42
N GLY A 25 5.98 -6.38 -9.44
CA GLY A 25 4.79 -5.98 -10.19
C GLY A 25 4.20 -4.65 -9.70
N VAL A 26 4.13 -4.45 -8.38
CA VAL A 26 3.68 -3.17 -7.80
C VAL A 26 4.62 -2.03 -8.19
N VAL A 27 5.95 -2.27 -8.22
CA VAL A 27 6.93 -1.29 -8.71
C VAL A 27 6.67 -0.93 -10.17
N GLU A 28 6.39 -1.92 -11.02
CA GLU A 28 6.05 -1.69 -12.43
C GLU A 28 4.79 -0.84 -12.59
N SER A 29 3.69 -1.24 -11.94
CA SER A 29 2.41 -0.52 -12.01
C SER A 29 2.50 0.89 -11.39
N ALA A 30 3.16 1.04 -10.25
CA ALA A 30 3.36 2.35 -9.63
C ALA A 30 4.21 3.28 -10.50
N THR A 31 5.24 2.74 -11.18
CA THR A 31 6.05 3.51 -12.14
C THR A 31 5.22 4.03 -13.30
N HIS A 32 4.33 3.17 -13.84
CA HIS A 32 3.43 3.53 -14.93
C HIS A 32 2.43 4.61 -14.49
N LEU A 33 1.69 4.36 -13.41
CA LEU A 33 0.70 5.29 -12.86
C LEU A 33 1.33 6.63 -12.46
N ALA A 34 2.55 6.62 -11.90
CA ALA A 34 3.25 7.85 -11.54
C ALA A 34 3.53 8.74 -12.76
N LYS A 35 3.93 8.14 -13.89
CA LYS A 35 4.11 8.88 -15.15
C LYS A 35 2.79 9.42 -15.68
N LEU A 36 1.74 8.60 -15.63
CA LEU A 36 0.41 8.97 -16.12
C LEU A 36 -0.21 10.13 -15.33
N TYR A 37 -0.04 10.14 -14.01
CA TYR A 37 -0.67 11.10 -13.10
C TYR A 37 0.29 12.17 -12.54
N GLY A 38 1.50 12.27 -13.08
CA GLY A 38 2.44 13.35 -12.76
C GLY A 38 3.02 13.28 -11.34
N VAL A 39 3.17 12.07 -10.78
CA VAL A 39 3.85 11.83 -9.49
C VAL A 39 5.34 11.61 -9.74
N ASP A 40 6.18 11.98 -8.77
CA ASP A 40 7.60 11.65 -8.80
C ASP A 40 7.80 10.12 -8.91
N VAL A 41 8.42 9.70 -10.02
CA VAL A 41 8.58 8.28 -10.37
C VAL A 41 9.50 7.56 -9.37
N GLU A 42 10.53 8.22 -8.85
CA GLU A 42 11.47 7.59 -7.92
C GLU A 42 10.83 7.41 -6.54
N LYS A 43 10.01 8.38 -6.10
CA LYS A 43 9.18 8.20 -4.89
C LYS A 43 8.20 7.04 -5.04
N ALA A 44 7.50 6.95 -6.18
CA ALA A 44 6.56 5.87 -6.45
C ALA A 44 7.24 4.50 -6.47
N ARG A 45 8.40 4.39 -7.14
CA ARG A 45 9.20 3.16 -7.16
C ARG A 45 9.66 2.75 -5.76
N LEU A 46 10.14 3.71 -4.96
CA LEU A 46 10.63 3.42 -3.62
C LEU A 46 9.50 3.00 -2.67
N ALA A 47 8.38 3.71 -2.67
CA ALA A 47 7.21 3.36 -1.87
C ALA A 47 6.65 1.97 -2.28
N ALA A 48 6.55 1.70 -3.59
CA ALA A 48 6.12 0.41 -4.10
C ALA A 48 7.07 -0.74 -3.72
N LEU A 49 8.38 -0.53 -3.75
CA LEU A 49 9.35 -1.55 -3.34
C LEU A 49 9.23 -1.90 -1.85
N LEU A 50 8.82 -0.93 -1.03
CA LEU A 50 8.81 -1.03 0.43
C LEU A 50 7.41 -1.28 1.04
N HIS A 51 6.32 -1.17 0.26
CA HIS A 51 4.95 -1.25 0.79
C HIS A 51 4.68 -2.50 1.64
N ASP A 52 5.19 -3.65 1.19
CA ASP A 52 5.02 -4.96 1.83
C ASP A 52 6.26 -5.42 2.59
N CYS A 53 7.25 -4.54 2.87
CA CYS A 53 8.51 -4.95 3.50
C CYS A 53 8.34 -5.52 4.93
N ALA A 54 7.19 -5.34 5.56
CA ALA A 54 6.83 -5.97 6.84
C ALA A 54 5.81 -7.10 6.71
N LYS A 55 5.31 -7.42 5.51
CA LYS A 55 4.14 -8.30 5.31
C LYS A 55 4.30 -9.71 5.86
N GLU A 56 5.51 -10.25 5.82
CA GLU A 56 5.83 -11.61 6.27
C GLU A 56 6.49 -11.66 7.66
N LEU A 57 6.52 -10.53 8.39
CA LEU A 57 6.94 -10.55 9.79
C LEU A 57 5.87 -11.23 10.66
N PRO A 58 6.27 -11.93 11.74
CA PRO A 58 5.34 -12.31 12.79
C PRO A 58 4.60 -11.09 13.35
N LEU A 59 3.31 -11.25 13.68
CA LEU A 59 2.49 -10.17 14.27
C LEU A 59 3.16 -9.55 15.50
N GLN A 60 3.78 -10.37 16.34
CA GLN A 60 4.46 -9.90 17.55
C GLN A 60 5.63 -8.95 17.22
N ASP A 61 6.37 -9.21 16.13
CA ASP A 61 7.49 -8.37 15.70
C ASP A 61 6.99 -7.06 15.11
N MET A 62 5.90 -7.09 14.35
CA MET A 62 5.23 -5.86 13.89
C MET A 62 4.79 -5.00 15.07
N GLN A 63 4.17 -5.59 16.10
CA GLN A 63 3.77 -4.89 17.32
C GLN A 63 4.97 -4.30 18.07
N ASN A 64 6.10 -5.01 18.11
CA ASN A 64 7.33 -4.52 18.75
C ASN A 64 7.90 -3.31 18.00
N LEU A 65 7.86 -3.32 16.67
CA LEU A 65 8.24 -2.16 15.85
C LEU A 65 7.37 -0.94 16.19
N VAL A 66 6.05 -1.10 16.24
CA VAL A 66 5.12 0.00 16.57
C VAL A 66 5.35 0.54 17.97
N LYS A 67 5.48 -0.34 18.97
CA LYS A 67 5.77 0.05 20.37
C LYS A 67 7.07 0.84 20.52
N SER A 68 8.06 0.56 19.67
CA SER A 68 9.38 1.22 19.75
C SER A 68 9.39 2.67 19.27
N GLU A 69 8.38 3.12 18.52
CA GLU A 69 8.34 4.45 17.89
C GLU A 69 7.18 5.34 18.38
N SER A 70 6.40 4.88 19.38
CA SER A 70 5.27 5.63 19.96
C SER A 70 4.23 6.13 18.94
N TYR A 71 3.96 5.35 17.89
CA TYR A 71 2.86 5.64 16.97
C TYR A 71 1.51 5.26 17.60
N ASP A 72 0.51 6.12 17.42
CA ASP A 72 -0.87 5.83 17.77
C ASP A 72 -1.43 4.76 16.81
N ALA A 73 -1.75 3.60 17.38
CA ALA A 73 -2.42 2.50 16.69
C ALA A 73 -3.51 1.96 17.61
N ASP A 74 -4.72 1.84 17.09
CA ASP A 74 -5.82 1.26 17.85
C ASP A 74 -5.68 -0.26 17.99
N GLN A 75 -6.53 -0.85 18.83
CA GLN A 75 -6.47 -2.29 19.12
C GLN A 75 -6.81 -3.16 17.91
N GLU A 76 -7.65 -2.69 16.98
CA GLU A 76 -8.01 -3.44 15.77
C GLU A 76 -6.80 -3.53 14.84
N LEU A 77 -6.12 -2.40 14.61
CA LEU A 77 -4.88 -2.34 13.84
C LEU A 77 -3.78 -3.21 14.48
N LEU A 78 -3.57 -3.09 15.80
CA LEU A 78 -2.53 -3.84 16.53
C LEU A 78 -2.75 -5.35 16.56
N SER A 79 -4.00 -5.82 16.44
CA SER A 79 -4.34 -7.24 16.52
C SER A 79 -4.41 -7.95 15.16
N ASN A 80 -4.33 -7.21 14.06
CA ASN A 80 -4.47 -7.76 12.72
C ASN A 80 -3.20 -7.53 11.87
N GLY A 81 -2.41 -8.58 11.63
CA GLY A 81 -1.18 -8.49 10.83
C GLY A 81 -1.40 -8.07 9.38
N ASN A 82 -2.61 -8.27 8.83
CA ASN A 82 -2.94 -7.78 7.48
C ASN A 82 -3.19 -6.28 7.43
N LEU A 83 -3.51 -5.64 8.55
CA LEU A 83 -3.65 -4.18 8.63
C LEU A 83 -2.35 -3.55 9.14
N LEU A 84 -1.73 -4.17 10.15
CA LEU A 84 -0.56 -3.64 10.84
C LEU A 84 0.68 -3.54 9.96
N HIS A 85 0.80 -4.37 8.91
CA HIS A 85 2.01 -4.42 8.09
C HIS A 85 2.28 -3.12 7.33
N GLY A 86 1.25 -2.31 7.02
CA GLY A 86 1.46 -0.98 6.44
C GLY A 86 2.23 -0.06 7.42
N LEU A 87 1.74 0.06 8.65
CA LEU A 87 2.39 0.86 9.69
C LEU A 87 3.77 0.29 10.09
N ALA A 88 3.86 -1.03 10.28
CA ALA A 88 5.13 -1.69 10.58
C ALA A 88 6.13 -1.56 9.42
N GLY A 89 5.65 -1.59 8.17
CA GLY A 89 6.46 -1.41 6.96
C GLY A 89 7.04 -0.01 6.86
N MET A 90 6.24 1.02 7.13
CA MET A 90 6.71 2.40 7.22
C MET A 90 7.82 2.54 8.27
N ILE A 91 7.62 1.99 9.47
CA ILE A 91 8.62 2.02 10.55
C ILE A 91 9.90 1.28 10.14
N ARG A 92 9.75 0.10 9.55
CA ARG A 92 10.88 -0.72 9.08
C ARG A 92 11.67 0.01 7.99
N ALA A 93 11.00 0.65 7.04
CA ALA A 93 11.64 1.45 6.00
C ALA A 93 12.48 2.59 6.58
N LYS A 94 11.95 3.29 7.58
CA LYS A 94 12.67 4.35 8.30
C LYS A 94 13.92 3.82 9.01
N LYS A 95 13.81 2.69 9.73
CA LYS A 95 14.92 2.12 10.52
C LYS A 95 16.00 1.46 9.68
N GLU A 96 15.62 0.61 8.74
CA GLU A 96 16.55 -0.26 8.01
C GLU A 96 17.21 0.44 6.82
N PHE A 97 16.53 1.43 6.23
CA PHE A 97 16.97 2.10 5.01
C PHE A 97 17.16 3.61 5.17
N SER A 98 16.88 4.17 6.36
CA SER A 98 16.97 5.61 6.63
C SER A 98 16.12 6.45 5.68
N ILE A 99 14.95 5.93 5.27
CA ILE A 99 13.98 6.69 4.49
C ILE A 99 13.38 7.78 5.38
N SER A 100 13.41 9.01 4.89
CA SER A 100 12.92 10.21 5.60
C SER A 100 11.94 11.04 4.78
N ASP A 101 11.54 10.58 3.59
CA ASP A 101 10.53 11.27 2.77
C ASP A 101 9.14 10.90 3.29
N ASP A 102 8.45 11.88 3.87
CA ASP A 102 7.15 11.65 4.52
C ASP A 102 6.07 11.20 3.52
N GLU A 103 6.12 11.61 2.25
CA GLU A 103 5.15 11.13 1.25
C GLU A 103 5.36 9.65 0.96
N VAL A 104 6.62 9.21 0.82
CA VAL A 104 6.95 7.78 0.62
C VAL A 104 6.53 6.94 1.83
N LEU A 105 6.87 7.41 3.04
CA LEU A 105 6.53 6.73 4.28
C LEU A 105 5.02 6.61 4.48
N GLU A 106 4.29 7.69 4.19
CA GLU A 106 2.84 7.71 4.32
C GLU A 106 2.14 6.81 3.31
N ALA A 107 2.61 6.80 2.05
CA ALA A 107 2.08 5.91 1.03
C ALA A 107 2.27 4.43 1.40
N ILE A 108 3.41 4.08 2.02
CA ILE A 108 3.64 2.74 2.60
C ILE A 108 2.65 2.48 3.75
N ARG A 109 2.46 3.45 4.65
CA ARG A 109 1.60 3.28 5.83
C ARG A 109 0.15 2.99 5.46
N VAL A 110 -0.37 3.67 4.45
CA VAL A 110 -1.80 3.66 4.11
C VAL A 110 -2.16 2.77 2.92
N HIS A 111 -1.21 2.10 2.26
CA HIS A 111 -1.50 1.32 1.04
C HIS A 111 -2.60 0.26 1.20
N THR A 112 -2.80 -0.28 2.42
CA THR A 112 -3.82 -1.31 2.67
C THR A 112 -5.20 -0.73 2.96
N THR A 113 -5.25 0.33 3.77
CA THR A 113 -6.50 0.84 4.36
C THR A 113 -6.99 2.12 3.70
N GLY A 114 -6.11 2.84 3.02
CA GLY A 114 -6.31 4.23 2.63
C GLY A 114 -6.46 5.16 3.83
N LYS A 115 -6.81 6.41 3.54
CA LYS A 115 -7.17 7.43 4.54
C LYS A 115 -8.01 8.52 3.89
N VAL A 116 -8.53 9.43 4.70
CA VAL A 116 -9.03 10.72 4.19
C VAL A 116 -7.86 11.54 3.65
N HIS A 117 -8.11 12.28 2.58
CA HIS A 117 -7.13 13.16 1.93
C HIS A 117 -5.85 12.43 1.50
N MET A 118 -6.00 11.26 0.88
CA MET A 118 -4.87 10.57 0.23
C MET A 118 -4.20 11.48 -0.78
N SER A 119 -2.86 11.53 -0.73
CA SER A 119 -2.06 12.17 -1.76
C SER A 119 -2.17 11.41 -3.08
N THR A 120 -1.74 12.01 -4.19
CA THR A 120 -1.67 11.30 -5.48
C THR A 120 -0.72 10.09 -5.38
N LEU A 121 0.37 10.19 -4.61
CA LEU A 121 1.28 9.06 -4.37
C LEU A 121 0.59 7.94 -3.56
N ASP A 122 -0.15 8.28 -2.50
CA ASP A 122 -0.91 7.31 -1.70
C ASP A 122 -1.88 6.52 -2.60
N LYS A 123 -2.59 7.23 -3.48
CA LYS A 123 -3.52 6.65 -4.46
C LYS A 123 -2.82 5.76 -5.47
N VAL A 124 -1.66 6.17 -5.98
CA VAL A 124 -0.83 5.39 -6.90
C VAL A 124 -0.37 4.08 -6.25
N ILE A 125 0.14 4.12 -5.01
CA ILE A 125 0.62 2.90 -4.32
C ILE A 125 -0.54 2.01 -3.92
N PHE A 126 -1.63 2.57 -3.41
CA PHE A 126 -2.87 1.84 -3.13
C PHE A 126 -3.32 1.09 -4.37
N LEU A 127 -3.48 1.78 -5.51
CA LEU A 127 -3.99 1.16 -6.72
C LEU A 127 -3.01 0.16 -7.34
N ALA A 128 -1.72 0.48 -7.38
CA ALA A 128 -0.68 -0.41 -7.91
C ALA A 128 -0.67 -1.79 -7.23
N ASP A 129 -0.91 -1.87 -5.91
CA ASP A 129 -1.00 -3.14 -5.17
C ASP A 129 -2.14 -4.05 -5.68
N TYR A 130 -3.23 -3.45 -6.17
CA TYR A 130 -4.40 -4.19 -6.68
C TYR A 130 -4.30 -4.52 -8.17
N ILE A 131 -3.63 -3.69 -8.97
CA ILE A 131 -3.63 -3.86 -10.44
C ILE A 131 -2.39 -4.53 -10.99
N GLU A 132 -1.38 -4.80 -10.16
CA GLU A 132 -0.11 -5.34 -10.62
C GLU A 132 -0.27 -6.61 -11.49
N PRO A 133 0.64 -6.86 -12.45
CA PRO A 133 0.41 -7.86 -13.49
C PRO A 133 0.22 -9.30 -13.01
N ASN A 134 0.64 -9.62 -11.79
CA ASN A 134 0.49 -10.95 -11.19
C ASN A 134 -0.81 -11.13 -10.39
N ARG A 135 -1.63 -10.08 -10.25
CA ARG A 135 -2.98 -10.18 -9.66
C ARG A 135 -3.94 -10.81 -10.64
N ASP A 136 -4.72 -11.75 -10.12
CA ASP A 136 -5.79 -12.45 -10.82
C ASP A 136 -6.96 -12.63 -9.85
N PHE A 137 -7.97 -11.77 -10.01
CA PHE A 137 -9.22 -11.80 -9.24
C PHE A 137 -10.36 -11.14 -10.03
N PRO A 138 -11.63 -11.49 -9.74
CA PRO A 138 -12.78 -10.90 -10.44
C PRO A 138 -12.77 -9.36 -10.37
N GLY A 139 -12.84 -8.71 -11.53
CA GLY A 139 -12.84 -7.24 -11.64
C GLY A 139 -11.46 -6.57 -11.77
N VAL A 140 -10.35 -7.32 -11.70
CA VAL A 140 -9.00 -6.73 -11.85
C VAL A 140 -8.79 -6.05 -13.20
N ASP A 141 -9.34 -6.61 -14.29
CA ASP A 141 -9.18 -6.04 -15.64
C ASP A 141 -9.99 -4.77 -15.84
N GLU A 142 -11.18 -4.70 -15.25
CA GLU A 142 -11.96 -3.44 -15.20
C GLU A 142 -11.18 -2.38 -14.41
N LEU A 143 -10.65 -2.75 -13.25
CA LEU A 143 -9.84 -1.85 -12.42
C LEU A 143 -8.60 -1.32 -13.17
N ARG A 144 -7.90 -2.19 -13.90
CA ARG A 144 -6.79 -1.83 -14.80
C ARG A 144 -7.24 -0.83 -15.86
N ASN A 145 -8.36 -1.08 -16.55
CA ASN A 145 -8.87 -0.17 -17.58
C ASN A 145 -9.26 1.21 -17.02
N VAL A 146 -9.92 1.25 -15.86
CA VAL A 146 -10.29 2.52 -15.21
C VAL A 146 -9.04 3.28 -14.74
N SER A 147 -8.01 2.57 -14.29
CA SER A 147 -6.74 3.16 -13.85
C SER A 147 -5.94 3.87 -14.95
N GLU A 148 -6.23 3.61 -16.22
CA GLU A 148 -5.63 4.33 -17.35
C GLU A 148 -6.36 5.65 -17.65
N LEU A 149 -7.57 5.82 -17.15
CA LEU A 149 -8.47 6.91 -17.54
C LEU A 149 -8.65 7.93 -16.42
N ASP A 150 -8.81 7.46 -15.18
CA ASP A 150 -9.22 8.30 -14.06
C ASP A 150 -8.80 7.68 -12.71
N LEU A 151 -7.80 8.32 -12.07
CA LEU A 151 -7.21 7.81 -10.83
C LEU A 151 -8.24 7.74 -9.70
N GLU A 152 -9.09 8.77 -9.57
CA GLU A 152 -10.08 8.83 -8.48
C GLU A 152 -11.12 7.73 -8.63
N LYS A 153 -11.63 7.52 -9.85
CA LYS A 153 -12.58 6.44 -10.11
C LYS A 153 -11.96 5.07 -9.89
N ALA A 154 -10.71 4.88 -10.29
CA ALA A 154 -10.01 3.61 -10.10
C ALA A 154 -9.78 3.31 -8.61
N VAL A 155 -9.37 4.32 -7.83
CA VAL A 155 -9.20 4.18 -6.37
C VAL A 155 -10.55 3.91 -5.68
N LEU A 156 -11.62 4.60 -6.09
CA LEU A 156 -12.97 4.35 -5.58
C LEU A 156 -13.40 2.91 -5.83
N LEU A 157 -13.18 2.40 -7.05
CA LEU A 157 -13.47 1.01 -7.42
C LEU A 157 -12.61 0.02 -6.62
N GLY A 158 -11.35 0.35 -6.35
CA GLY A 158 -10.48 -0.44 -5.46
C GLY A 158 -11.04 -0.55 -4.03
N PHE A 159 -11.53 0.55 -3.47
CA PHE A 159 -12.23 0.54 -2.18
C PHE A 159 -13.51 -0.29 -2.22
N ASP A 160 -14.34 -0.11 -3.25
CA ASP A 160 -15.60 -0.86 -3.42
C ASP A 160 -15.35 -2.37 -3.43
N ASN A 161 -14.40 -2.82 -4.25
CA ASN A 161 -14.03 -4.24 -4.35
C ASN A 161 -13.52 -4.77 -3.00
N THR A 162 -12.72 -4.00 -2.28
CA THR A 162 -12.20 -4.38 -0.95
C THR A 162 -13.33 -4.57 0.06
N ILE A 163 -14.26 -3.62 0.12
CA ILE A 163 -15.39 -3.65 1.06
C ILE A 163 -16.33 -4.82 0.73
N ILE A 164 -16.67 -5.01 -0.54
CA ILE A 164 -17.51 -6.13 -0.98
C ILE A 164 -16.86 -7.45 -0.59
N HIS A 165 -15.57 -7.61 -0.87
CA HIS A 165 -14.83 -8.81 -0.51
C HIS A 165 -14.85 -9.08 1.01
N LEU A 166 -14.63 -8.06 1.84
CA LEU A 166 -14.68 -8.21 3.30
C LEU A 166 -16.07 -8.60 3.80
N ILE A 167 -17.13 -8.03 3.21
CA ILE A 167 -18.54 -8.38 3.53
C ILE A 167 -18.81 -9.84 3.16
N GLU A 168 -18.41 -10.28 1.96
CA GLU A 168 -18.60 -11.66 1.49
C GLU A 168 -17.87 -12.69 2.37
N GLN A 169 -16.72 -12.31 2.94
CA GLN A 169 -15.96 -13.15 3.87
C GLN A 169 -16.42 -13.02 5.33
N ASN A 170 -17.43 -12.18 5.62
CA ASN A 170 -17.90 -11.87 6.98
C ASN A 170 -16.77 -11.38 7.91
N LEU A 171 -15.89 -10.54 7.38
CA LEU A 171 -14.75 -9.94 8.08
C LEU A 171 -15.06 -8.50 8.51
N SER A 172 -14.35 -8.00 9.52
CA SER A 172 -14.45 -6.58 9.90
C SER A 172 -13.87 -5.68 8.81
N ILE A 173 -14.45 -4.49 8.70
CA ILE A 173 -13.95 -3.44 7.80
C ILE A 173 -13.36 -2.35 8.66
N TYR A 174 -12.05 -2.16 8.52
CA TYR A 174 -11.35 -1.15 9.31
C TYR A 174 -11.89 0.26 9.00
N PRO A 175 -12.17 1.11 10.01
CA PRO A 175 -12.85 2.38 9.80
C PRO A 175 -12.20 3.32 8.77
N LEU A 176 -10.86 3.36 8.69
CA LEU A 176 -10.17 4.18 7.70
C LEU A 176 -10.51 3.81 6.25
N THR A 177 -10.83 2.54 5.98
CA THR A 177 -11.23 2.09 4.64
C THR A 177 -12.56 2.71 4.23
N ILE A 178 -13.53 2.78 5.15
CA ILE A 178 -14.82 3.44 4.90
C ILE A 178 -14.63 4.96 4.75
N LEU A 179 -13.82 5.57 5.62
CA LEU A 179 -13.58 7.01 5.59
C LEU A 179 -12.85 7.45 4.32
N GLY A 180 -11.78 6.73 3.93
CA GLY A 180 -11.01 6.99 2.71
C GLY A 180 -11.87 6.83 1.46
N ARG A 181 -12.69 5.78 1.40
CA ARG A 181 -13.67 5.62 0.32
C ARG A 181 -14.62 6.81 0.21
N ASN A 182 -15.21 7.24 1.33
CA ASN A 182 -16.18 8.34 1.34
C ASN A 182 -15.55 9.67 0.91
N ASP A 183 -14.28 9.90 1.25
CA ASP A 183 -13.51 11.07 0.80
C ASP A 183 -13.26 11.04 -0.72
N VAL A 184 -12.80 9.90 -1.26
CA VAL A 184 -12.60 9.74 -2.71
C VAL A 184 -13.92 9.89 -3.48
N LEU A 185 -15.02 9.33 -2.97
CA LEU A 185 -16.35 9.47 -3.58
C LEU A 185 -16.78 10.93 -3.73
N GLN A 186 -16.39 11.82 -2.81
CA GLN A 186 -16.68 13.25 -2.93
C GLN A 186 -15.88 13.91 -4.06
N SER A 187 -14.69 13.40 -4.34
CA SER A 187 -13.79 13.89 -5.40
C SER A 187 -14.22 13.43 -6.80
N CYS A 188 -15.06 12.40 -6.91
CA CYS A 188 -15.59 11.89 -8.18
C CYS A 188 -16.84 12.64 -8.70
N LYS A 189 -17.36 13.62 -7.94
CA LYS A 189 -18.53 14.41 -8.33
C LYS A 189 -18.15 15.64 -9.14
#